data_AF-K1XSQ7-F1
#
_entry.id   AF-K1XSQ7-F1
#
_cell.length_a   1.000
_cell.length_b   1.000
_cell.length_c   1.000
_cell.angle_alpha   90.00
_cell.angle_beta   90.00
_cell.angle_gamma   90.00
#
_symmetry.space_group_name_H-M   'P 1'
#
loop_
_entity.id
_entity.type
_entity.pdbx_description
1 polymer ?
#
loop_
_entity_poly.entity_id
_entity_poly.type
_entity_poly.pdbx_seq_one_letter_code
_entity_poly.pdbx_strand_id
1 'polypeptide(L)'
;MKIILSILPLFWPELPPLGAFYIKGFLSDKNIDCKVIDYNNFFFSKVSKELQKEWKQSCNHILENQILNILKTDFKDDFEEMLTSLSSYDIAGFTCYKSNFDITIEIINLVKKRNPDIKIILGGPQIAGLYFKHKNNLAGLYPIVDHFVIGEGENSVYEILKNIKTDKIFVFNETAHSFSPDFSDINLNDYPRKSSIPVLLSRGCIKKCRFCSERLLYRKYKTLNIENLIEQIKSHSANGILNFIFFDSLINGNLKILEEFCDSIIFNFGSIKWEAQLAIRTDMPEELFKKIKQSGCYHLFIGLESGSDDTLKRMNKGYSSNEALSFFEKLKMHDLSFGVSLITGFPGETEHTFKESLDFIINNKHVIPKIEQINPFVYYNGIPLSEEESLKSADENYKRAIYFIEQIKKAGIKHTKAYLLNLIGNQNKLI
;
A
#
# COMPACT_ATOMS: atom_id res chain seq x y z
N MET A 1 13.34 26.87 9.21
CA MET A 1 12.48 26.42 8.10
C MET A 1 11.55 25.36 8.65
N LYS A 2 10.24 25.59 8.63
CA LYS A 2 9.21 24.67 9.12
C LYS A 2 8.72 23.81 7.95
N ILE A 3 8.73 22.50 8.14
CA ILE A 3 8.20 21.55 7.15
C ILE A 3 6.98 20.83 7.71
N ILE A 4 5.96 20.72 6.87
CA ILE A 4 4.83 19.84 7.06
C ILE A 4 4.84 18.73 6.02
N LEU A 5 4.65 17.48 6.46
CA LEU A 5 4.36 16.35 5.60
C LEU A 5 2.88 15.99 5.76
N SER A 6 2.20 15.71 4.66
CA SER A 6 0.78 15.42 4.71
C SER A 6 0.33 14.38 3.71
N ILE A 7 -0.77 13.72 4.05
CA ILE A 7 -1.58 12.97 3.11
C ILE A 7 -2.95 13.63 3.04
N LEU A 8 -3.41 13.87 1.81
CA LEU A 8 -4.72 14.44 1.52
C LEU A 8 -5.70 13.32 1.11
N PRO A 9 -7.01 13.50 1.35
CA PRO A 9 -8.06 12.63 0.80
C PRO A 9 -7.90 12.45 -0.72
N LEU A 10 -8.22 11.30 -1.31
CA LEU A 10 -8.69 10.04 -0.71
C LEU A 10 -7.55 9.03 -0.61
N PHE A 11 -7.36 8.46 0.57
CA PHE A 11 -6.47 7.34 0.79
C PHE A 11 -7.10 6.32 1.76
N TRP A 12 -6.60 5.08 1.71
CA TRP A 12 -7.06 3.99 2.57
C TRP A 12 -6.87 4.35 4.05
N PRO A 13 -7.94 4.45 4.86
CA PRO A 13 -7.89 5.12 6.16
C PRO A 13 -7.61 4.18 7.33
N GLU A 14 -7.40 2.88 7.12
CA GLU A 14 -7.40 1.89 8.22
C GLU A 14 -6.24 2.07 9.19
N LEU A 15 -5.09 2.57 8.71
CA LEU A 15 -3.86 2.80 9.48
C LEU A 15 -3.11 4.04 8.93
N PRO A 16 -2.20 4.63 9.73
CA PRO A 16 -1.41 5.77 9.30
C PRO A 16 -0.52 5.46 8.09
N PRO A 17 -0.30 6.43 7.17
CA PRO A 17 0.61 6.27 6.04
C PRO A 17 2.08 6.27 6.51
N LEU A 18 2.69 5.10 6.49
CA LEU A 18 3.99 4.86 7.11
C LEU A 18 5.16 5.70 6.56
N GLY A 19 5.13 6.07 5.27
CA GLY A 19 6.23 6.78 4.62
C GLY A 19 6.56 8.14 5.24
N ALA A 20 5.54 8.95 5.55
CA ALA A 20 5.74 10.29 6.14
C ALA A 20 6.37 10.22 7.54
N PHE A 21 5.99 9.21 8.34
CA PHE A 21 6.50 9.02 9.69
C PHE A 21 7.93 8.48 9.71
N TYR A 22 8.36 7.71 8.70
CA TYR A 22 9.77 7.37 8.53
C TYR A 22 10.61 8.59 8.16
N ILE A 23 10.11 9.47 7.28
CA ILE A 23 10.79 10.74 6.98
C ILE A 23 10.89 11.60 8.23
N LYS A 24 9.81 11.73 9.02
CA LYS A 24 9.83 12.45 10.30
C LYS A 24 10.88 11.87 11.25
N GLY A 25 10.89 10.55 11.47
CA GLY A 25 11.87 9.89 12.32
C GLY A 25 13.30 10.12 11.88
N PHE A 26 13.58 10.00 10.57
CA PHE A 26 14.90 10.31 10.01
C PHE A 26 15.35 11.76 10.20
N LEU A 27 14.41 12.71 10.07
CA LEU A 27 14.69 14.13 10.29
C LEU A 27 14.90 14.44 11.78
N SER A 28 14.15 13.77 12.66
CA SER A 28 14.29 13.87 14.12
C SER A 28 15.69 13.46 14.59
N ASP A 29 16.23 12.34 14.08
CA ASP A 29 17.61 11.89 14.34
C ASP A 29 18.68 12.91 13.90
N LYS A 30 18.30 13.89 13.06
CA LYS A 30 19.16 14.99 12.59
C LYS A 30 18.83 16.33 13.25
N ASN A 31 18.03 16.32 14.31
CA ASN A 31 17.57 17.50 15.03
C ASN A 31 16.82 18.49 14.12
N ILE A 32 16.00 17.96 13.20
CA ILE A 32 15.16 18.76 12.30
C ILE A 32 13.70 18.51 12.67
N ASP A 33 13.01 19.55 13.12
CA ASP A 33 11.59 19.48 13.41
C ASP A 33 10.77 19.33 12.11
N CYS A 34 9.80 18.42 12.16
CA CYS A 34 8.94 18.06 11.05
C CYS A 34 7.57 17.69 11.60
N LYS A 35 6.52 18.34 11.10
CA LYS A 35 5.14 18.02 11.45
C LYS A 35 4.54 17.08 10.42
N VAL A 36 3.87 16.02 10.85
CA VAL A 36 3.04 15.17 10.01
C VAL A 36 1.57 15.42 10.34
N ILE A 37 0.74 15.71 9.33
CA ILE A 37 -0.72 15.80 9.49
C ILE A 37 -1.40 14.90 8.46
N ASP A 38 -2.20 13.94 8.95
CA ASP A 38 -3.02 13.06 8.11
C ASP A 38 -4.41 13.67 7.91
N TYR A 39 -4.55 14.58 6.93
CA TYR A 39 -5.84 15.17 6.60
C TYR A 39 -6.82 14.15 5.99
N ASN A 40 -6.31 13.05 5.42
CA ASN A 40 -7.17 11.94 5.00
C ASN A 40 -7.93 11.34 6.19
N ASN A 41 -7.23 10.97 7.27
CA ASN A 41 -7.87 10.44 8.47
C ASN A 41 -8.74 11.49 9.17
N PHE A 42 -8.30 12.75 9.21
CA PHE A 42 -9.06 13.85 9.78
C PHE A 42 -10.46 13.96 9.16
N PHE A 43 -10.56 14.12 7.83
CA PHE A 43 -11.86 14.20 7.16
C PHE A 43 -12.63 12.88 7.18
N PHE A 44 -11.93 11.74 7.02
CA PHE A 44 -12.54 10.42 7.11
C PHE A 44 -13.29 10.21 8.44
N SER A 45 -12.74 10.72 9.56
CA SER A 45 -13.36 10.59 10.88
C SER A 45 -14.65 11.40 11.05
N LYS A 46 -14.83 12.47 10.26
CA LYS A 46 -15.96 13.41 10.35
C LYS A 46 -17.11 13.10 9.41
N VAL A 47 -16.87 12.36 8.33
CA VAL A 47 -17.92 12.00 7.36
C VAL A 47 -18.89 10.93 7.91
N SER A 48 -20.06 10.83 7.28
CA SER A 48 -21.10 9.84 7.63
C SER A 48 -20.59 8.40 7.51
N LYS A 49 -21.23 7.45 8.21
CA LYS A 49 -20.84 6.02 8.15
C LYS A 49 -21.00 5.43 6.75
N GLU A 50 -21.94 5.95 5.97
CA GLU A 50 -22.18 5.60 4.58
C GLU A 50 -21.00 6.05 3.73
N LEU A 51 -20.58 7.31 3.86
CA LEU A 51 -19.44 7.85 3.13
C LEU A 51 -18.12 7.21 3.58
N GLN A 52 -17.98 6.85 4.87
CA GLN A 52 -16.84 6.05 5.35
C GLN A 52 -16.76 4.68 4.66
N LYS A 53 -17.90 4.04 4.35
CA LYS A 53 -17.89 2.78 3.60
C LYS A 53 -17.45 3.01 2.16
N GLU A 54 -17.94 4.07 1.52
CA GLU A 54 -17.55 4.45 0.15
C GLU A 54 -16.09 4.86 0.03
N TRP A 55 -15.53 5.53 1.05
CA TRP A 55 -14.12 5.94 1.12
C TRP A 55 -13.17 4.75 1.18
N LYS A 56 -13.59 3.66 1.82
CA LYS A 56 -12.83 2.40 1.88
C LYS A 56 -12.90 1.61 0.57
N GLN A 57 -13.68 2.06 -0.41
CA GLN A 57 -13.80 1.41 -1.70
C GLN A 57 -12.59 1.73 -2.58
N SER A 58 -11.87 0.69 -2.98
CA SER A 58 -10.76 0.81 -3.93
C SER A 58 -11.26 1.28 -5.30
N CYS A 59 -10.55 2.24 -5.90
CA CYS A 59 -10.85 2.82 -7.22
C CYS A 59 -12.28 3.37 -7.35
N ASN A 60 -12.81 3.99 -6.29
CA ASN A 60 -14.11 4.66 -6.33
C ASN A 60 -13.98 6.02 -7.05
N HIS A 61 -13.92 5.98 -8.38
CA HIS A 61 -13.74 7.17 -9.23
C HIS A 61 -14.84 8.22 -9.06
N ILE A 62 -16.05 7.81 -8.65
CA ILE A 62 -17.14 8.75 -8.37
C ILE A 62 -16.77 9.61 -7.16
N LEU A 63 -16.37 8.96 -6.06
CA LEU A 63 -15.96 9.67 -4.85
C LEU A 63 -14.67 10.46 -5.08
N GLU A 64 -13.69 9.93 -5.81
CA GLU A 64 -12.46 10.65 -6.18
C GLU A 64 -12.76 11.99 -6.88
N ASN A 65 -13.76 12.03 -7.76
CA ASN A 65 -14.17 13.24 -8.45
C ASN A 65 -15.03 14.19 -7.59
N GLN A 66 -15.75 13.66 -6.60
CA GLN A 66 -16.68 14.45 -5.77
C GLN A 66 -16.04 14.97 -4.48
N ILE A 67 -15.01 14.31 -3.96
CA ILE A 67 -14.48 14.54 -2.62
C ILE A 67 -14.07 16.00 -2.40
N LEU A 68 -13.40 16.64 -3.36
CA LEU A 68 -13.00 18.03 -3.22
C LEU A 68 -14.22 18.96 -3.04
N ASN A 69 -15.31 18.69 -3.75
CA ASN A 69 -16.53 19.46 -3.59
C ASN A 69 -17.15 19.22 -2.21
N ILE A 70 -17.25 17.95 -1.79
CA ILE A 70 -17.73 17.58 -0.44
C ILE A 70 -16.93 18.32 0.65
N LEU A 71 -15.60 18.35 0.54
CA LEU A 71 -14.78 19.08 1.52
C LEU A 71 -15.07 20.59 1.52
N LYS A 72 -15.25 21.20 0.35
CA LYS A 72 -15.52 22.65 0.21
C LYS A 72 -16.91 23.04 0.68
N THR A 73 -17.92 22.18 0.51
CA THR A 73 -19.31 22.49 0.83
C THR A 73 -19.68 22.04 2.24
N ASP A 74 -19.42 20.78 2.55
CA ASP A 74 -19.96 20.12 3.74
C ASP A 74 -19.02 20.30 4.95
N PHE A 75 -17.74 20.53 4.69
CA PHE A 75 -16.68 20.72 5.69
C PHE A 75 -15.94 22.05 5.48
N LYS A 76 -16.66 23.10 5.09
CA LYS A 76 -16.08 24.39 4.68
C LYS A 76 -15.08 24.94 5.71
N ASP A 77 -15.44 25.03 6.98
CA ASP A 77 -14.57 25.62 8.01
C ASP A 77 -13.30 24.79 8.24
N ASP A 78 -13.45 23.46 8.30
CA ASP A 78 -12.34 22.51 8.41
C ASP A 78 -11.41 22.55 7.19
N PHE A 79 -11.97 22.72 5.99
CA PHE A 79 -11.22 22.86 4.74
C PHE A 79 -10.43 24.17 4.71
N GLU A 80 -11.04 25.26 5.17
CA GLU A 80 -10.40 26.56 5.31
C GLU A 80 -9.29 26.56 6.37
N GLU A 81 -9.48 25.85 7.48
CA GLU A 81 -8.46 25.63 8.52
C GLU A 81 -7.29 24.80 7.97
N MET A 82 -7.57 23.71 7.25
CA MET A 82 -6.54 22.89 6.59
C MET A 82 -5.67 23.75 5.66
N LEU A 83 -6.28 24.58 4.81
CA LEU A 83 -5.53 25.45 3.89
C LEU A 83 -4.70 26.48 4.64
N THR A 84 -5.25 27.08 5.71
CA THR A 84 -4.52 28.03 6.56
C THR A 84 -3.32 27.38 7.25
N SER A 85 -3.52 26.17 7.80
CA SER A 85 -2.48 25.37 8.43
C SER A 85 -1.36 25.03 7.44
N LEU A 86 -1.69 24.47 6.27
CA LEU A 86 -0.71 24.13 5.23
C LEU A 86 0.09 25.36 4.77
N SER A 87 -0.58 26.49 4.55
CA SER A 87 0.06 27.73 4.09
C SER A 87 0.95 28.40 5.14
N SER A 88 0.89 27.99 6.40
CA SER A 88 1.72 28.55 7.49
C SER A 88 3.15 28.01 7.57
N TYR A 89 3.47 27.00 6.75
CA TYR A 89 4.79 26.36 6.69
C TYR A 89 5.63 26.92 5.54
N ASP A 90 6.95 26.79 5.65
CA ASP A 90 7.88 27.17 4.58
C ASP A 90 7.91 26.12 3.47
N ILE A 91 7.71 24.84 3.84
CA ILE A 91 7.69 23.70 2.92
C ILE A 91 6.51 22.77 3.27
N ALA A 92 5.76 22.35 2.25
CA ALA A 92 4.75 21.31 2.35
C ALA A 92 5.09 20.11 1.44
N GLY A 93 5.24 18.94 2.06
CA GLY A 93 5.43 17.66 1.37
C GLY A 93 4.16 16.82 1.35
N PHE A 94 3.80 16.27 0.19
CA PHE A 94 2.58 15.46 0.04
C PHE A 94 2.91 14.04 -0.43
N THR A 95 2.29 13.05 0.22
CA THR A 95 2.31 11.66 -0.24
C THR A 95 1.17 11.43 -1.24
N CYS A 96 1.54 11.11 -2.47
CA CYS A 96 0.63 10.95 -3.59
C CYS A 96 0.43 9.48 -3.98
N TYR A 97 -0.82 9.05 -3.90
CA TYR A 97 -1.37 7.84 -4.50
C TYR A 97 -2.24 8.20 -5.70
N LYS A 98 -2.58 7.22 -6.53
CA LYS A 98 -3.44 7.46 -7.71
C LYS A 98 -4.77 8.14 -7.31
N SER A 99 -5.36 7.72 -6.19
CA SER A 99 -6.69 8.17 -5.71
C SER A 99 -6.71 9.59 -5.12
N ASN A 100 -5.58 10.15 -4.69
CA ASN A 100 -5.54 11.49 -4.09
C ASN A 100 -4.77 12.52 -4.91
N PHE A 101 -4.23 12.14 -6.07
CA PHE A 101 -3.29 12.99 -6.78
C PHE A 101 -3.93 14.27 -7.34
N ASP A 102 -5.07 14.15 -8.02
CA ASP A 102 -5.70 15.31 -8.67
C ASP A 102 -6.18 16.34 -7.63
N ILE A 103 -6.84 15.88 -6.56
CA ILE A 103 -7.21 16.73 -5.42
C ILE A 103 -5.98 17.34 -4.72
N THR A 104 -4.86 16.61 -4.63
CA THR A 104 -3.62 17.16 -4.08
C THR A 104 -3.12 18.34 -4.92
N ILE A 105 -3.13 18.22 -6.25
CA ILE A 105 -2.76 19.32 -7.16
C ILE A 105 -3.70 20.52 -7.00
N GLU A 106 -5.01 20.30 -6.92
CA GLU A 106 -6.00 21.37 -6.69
C GLU A 106 -5.77 22.08 -5.35
N ILE A 107 -5.50 21.33 -4.27
CA ILE A 107 -5.21 21.90 -2.95
C ILE A 107 -3.90 22.68 -2.98
N ILE A 108 -2.86 22.20 -3.65
CA ILE A 108 -1.59 22.93 -3.81
C ILE A 108 -1.80 24.28 -4.49
N ASN A 109 -2.65 24.34 -5.52
CA ASN A 109 -3.00 25.61 -6.17
C ASN A 109 -3.67 26.59 -5.19
N LEU A 110 -4.54 26.10 -4.29
CA LEU A 110 -5.17 26.94 -3.27
C LEU A 110 -4.18 27.37 -2.18
N VAL A 111 -3.27 26.49 -1.77
CA VAL A 111 -2.22 26.78 -0.79
C VAL A 111 -1.24 27.84 -1.33
N LYS A 112 -0.78 27.71 -2.58
CA LYS A 112 0.11 28.70 -3.23
C LYS A 112 -0.56 30.05 -3.47
N LYS A 113 -1.90 30.12 -3.61
CA LYS A 113 -2.62 31.40 -3.64
C LYS A 113 -2.54 32.16 -2.31
N ARG A 114 -2.44 31.45 -1.18
CA ARG A 114 -2.33 32.06 0.16
C ARG A 114 -0.88 32.34 0.54
N ASN A 115 0.03 31.45 0.17
CA ASN A 115 1.46 31.60 0.39
C ASN A 115 2.21 31.29 -0.92
N PRO A 116 2.51 32.29 -1.76
CA PRO A 116 3.21 32.08 -3.03
C PRO A 116 4.64 31.53 -2.86
N ASP A 117 5.26 31.78 -1.71
CA ASP A 117 6.66 31.43 -1.44
C ASP A 117 6.85 30.01 -0.89
N ILE A 118 5.76 29.32 -0.51
CA ILE A 118 5.83 27.95 0.01
C ILE A 118 6.43 26.99 -1.02
N LYS A 119 7.42 26.19 -0.60
CA LYS A 119 7.97 25.12 -1.44
C LYS A 119 7.13 23.86 -1.34
N ILE A 120 6.88 23.23 -2.48
CA ILE A 120 6.07 22.01 -2.59
C ILE A 120 6.94 20.81 -2.94
N ILE A 121 6.84 19.75 -2.14
CA ILE A 121 7.47 18.46 -2.40
C ILE A 121 6.39 17.43 -2.69
N LEU A 122 6.48 16.72 -3.81
CA LEU A 122 5.61 15.57 -4.10
C LEU A 122 6.40 14.25 -4.05
N GLY A 123 5.91 13.28 -3.31
CA GLY A 123 6.46 11.92 -3.26
C GLY A 123 5.37 10.85 -3.30
N GLY A 124 5.77 9.59 -3.19
CA GLY A 124 4.84 8.44 -3.14
C GLY A 124 4.62 7.74 -4.49
N PRO A 125 3.82 6.65 -4.50
CA PRO A 125 3.72 5.74 -5.64
C PRO A 125 3.25 6.37 -6.95
N GLN A 126 2.36 7.35 -6.88
CA GLN A 126 1.87 8.02 -8.08
C GLN A 126 2.99 8.79 -8.79
N ILE A 127 3.88 9.44 -8.02
CA ILE A 127 4.97 10.24 -8.58
C ILE A 127 5.97 9.35 -9.30
N ALA A 128 6.28 8.17 -8.74
CA ALA A 128 7.09 7.16 -9.43
C ALA A 128 6.44 6.70 -10.75
N GLY A 129 5.14 6.39 -10.74
CA GLY A 129 4.41 6.00 -11.95
C GLY A 129 4.45 7.08 -13.04
N LEU A 130 4.21 8.35 -12.69
CA LEU A 130 4.23 9.46 -13.63
C LEU A 130 5.65 9.74 -14.16
N TYR A 131 6.68 9.60 -13.32
CA TYR A 131 8.08 9.76 -13.71
C TYR A 131 8.44 8.82 -14.86
N PHE A 132 8.10 7.53 -14.72
CA PHE A 132 8.34 6.54 -15.77
C PHE A 132 7.42 6.73 -16.99
N LYS A 133 6.16 7.16 -16.80
CA LYS A 133 5.23 7.46 -17.93
C LYS A 133 5.80 8.54 -18.84
N HIS A 134 6.27 9.63 -18.24
CA HIS A 134 6.58 10.87 -18.95
C HIS A 134 8.07 11.06 -19.22
N LYS A 135 8.86 9.97 -19.21
CA LYS A 135 10.30 9.99 -19.48
C LYS A 135 11.00 11.10 -18.67
N ASN A 136 10.66 11.20 -17.38
CA ASN A 136 11.23 12.14 -16.41
C ASN A 136 10.78 13.61 -16.58
N ASN A 137 9.78 13.93 -17.41
CA ASN A 137 9.29 15.30 -17.62
C ASN A 137 8.26 15.79 -16.57
N LEU A 138 8.39 15.38 -15.30
CA LEU A 138 7.45 15.80 -14.26
C LEU A 138 7.47 17.31 -14.03
N ALA A 139 8.66 17.92 -14.06
CA ALA A 139 8.85 19.35 -13.83
C ALA A 139 8.16 20.22 -14.89
N GLY A 140 8.07 19.76 -16.13
CA GLY A 140 7.34 20.45 -17.19
C GLY A 140 5.82 20.30 -17.09
N LEU A 141 5.34 19.16 -16.60
CA LEU A 141 3.90 18.88 -16.46
C LEU A 141 3.28 19.56 -15.25
N TYR A 142 4.02 19.67 -14.15
CA TYR A 142 3.55 20.29 -12.92
C TYR A 142 4.55 21.36 -12.47
N PRO A 143 4.61 22.52 -13.16
CA PRO A 143 5.58 23.57 -12.88
C PRO A 143 5.37 24.22 -11.50
N ILE A 144 4.18 24.09 -10.92
CA ILE A 144 3.83 24.52 -9.56
C ILE A 144 4.54 23.71 -8.46
N VAL A 145 5.17 22.59 -8.80
CA VAL A 145 5.88 21.75 -7.83
C VAL A 145 7.37 22.10 -7.85
N ASP A 146 7.92 22.30 -6.66
CA ASP A 146 9.32 22.68 -6.47
C ASP A 146 10.23 21.46 -6.53
N HIS A 147 9.85 20.35 -5.88
CA HIS A 147 10.62 19.10 -5.88
C HIS A 147 9.74 17.85 -6.00
N PHE A 148 10.22 16.85 -6.75
CA PHE A 148 9.64 15.51 -6.85
C PHE A 148 10.60 14.49 -6.26
N VAL A 149 10.06 13.51 -5.54
CA VAL A 149 10.81 12.43 -4.91
C VAL A 149 10.33 11.09 -5.46
N ILE A 150 11.22 10.37 -6.14
CA ILE A 150 10.99 9.04 -6.69
C ILE A 150 11.67 8.00 -5.80
N GLY A 151 10.86 7.11 -5.23
CA GLY A 151 11.30 6.10 -4.26
C GLY A 151 11.28 6.65 -2.83
N GLU A 152 12.33 6.35 -2.07
CA GLU A 152 12.47 6.75 -0.66
C GLU A 152 12.73 8.25 -0.51
N GLY A 153 12.14 8.84 0.54
CA GLY A 153 12.11 10.29 0.71
C GLY A 153 13.04 10.83 1.78
N GLU A 154 13.62 9.97 2.61
CA GLU A 154 14.38 10.37 3.80
C GLU A 154 15.59 11.26 3.45
N ASN A 155 16.51 10.79 2.60
CA ASN A 155 17.64 11.61 2.16
C ASN A 155 17.21 12.77 1.26
N SER A 156 16.27 12.56 0.34
CA SER A 156 15.80 13.61 -0.58
C SER A 156 15.24 14.81 0.16
N VAL A 157 14.34 14.58 1.13
CA VAL A 157 13.74 15.65 1.93
C VAL A 157 14.81 16.34 2.78
N TYR A 158 15.74 15.59 3.39
CA TYR A 158 16.86 16.18 4.12
C TYR A 158 17.75 17.08 3.25
N GLU A 159 18.12 16.63 2.05
CA GLU A 159 18.95 17.41 1.11
C GLU A 159 18.23 18.68 0.63
N ILE A 160 16.92 18.60 0.38
CA ILE A 160 16.07 19.78 0.06
C ILE A 160 16.08 20.76 1.25
N LEU A 161 15.86 20.27 2.47
CA LEU A 161 15.79 21.10 3.68
C LEU A 161 17.11 21.83 3.97
N LYS A 162 18.24 21.18 3.70
CA LYS A 162 19.58 21.75 3.89
C LYS A 162 20.08 22.54 2.68
N ASN A 163 19.29 22.66 1.62
CA ASN A 163 19.70 23.21 0.33
C ASN A 163 21.03 22.60 -0.18
N ILE A 164 21.26 21.31 0.08
CA ILE A 164 22.46 20.58 -0.39
C ILE A 164 22.35 20.35 -1.90
N LYS A 165 21.14 20.06 -2.38
CA LYS A 165 20.81 19.96 -3.80
C LYS A 165 19.57 20.80 -4.10
N THR A 166 19.55 21.36 -5.30
CA THR A 166 18.45 22.20 -5.81
C THR A 166 17.74 21.54 -7.00
N ASP A 167 18.00 20.26 -7.24
CA ASP A 167 17.34 19.50 -8.31
C ASP A 167 15.82 19.53 -8.15
N LYS A 168 15.09 19.64 -9.25
CA LYS A 168 13.63 19.48 -9.21
C LYS A 168 13.21 18.03 -9.01
N ILE A 169 14.04 17.05 -9.36
CA ILE A 169 13.67 15.63 -9.30
C ILE A 169 14.78 14.83 -8.60
N PHE A 170 14.44 14.22 -7.47
CA PHE A 170 15.30 13.32 -6.72
C PHE A 170 14.88 11.89 -7.00
N VAL A 171 15.83 11.06 -7.45
CA VAL A 171 15.54 9.72 -7.96
C VAL A 171 16.33 8.66 -7.20
N PHE A 172 15.63 7.84 -6.43
CA PHE A 172 16.18 6.73 -5.66
C PHE A 172 17.38 7.13 -4.78
N ASN A 173 17.26 8.26 -4.08
CA ASN A 173 18.23 8.72 -3.11
C ASN A 173 18.02 7.98 -1.78
N GLU A 174 18.45 6.73 -1.76
CA GLU A 174 18.22 5.81 -0.64
C GLU A 174 19.21 6.04 0.51
N THR A 175 18.79 5.72 1.74
CA THR A 175 19.64 5.74 2.94
C THR A 175 19.75 4.34 3.55
N ALA A 176 20.77 4.13 4.38
CA ALA A 176 20.77 3.00 5.30
C ALA A 176 19.65 3.18 6.34
N HIS A 177 18.84 2.14 6.54
CA HIS A 177 17.77 2.15 7.54
C HIS A 177 18.32 1.86 8.94
N SER A 178 18.51 2.92 9.71
CA SER A 178 18.98 2.88 11.11
C SER A 178 18.09 3.68 12.06
N PHE A 179 16.93 4.14 11.58
CA PHE A 179 16.01 5.03 12.29
C PHE A 179 14.62 4.39 12.40
N SER A 180 13.84 4.87 13.37
CA SER A 180 12.47 4.42 13.63
C SER A 180 11.47 5.44 13.10
N PRO A 181 10.26 5.03 12.68
CA PRO A 181 9.20 5.98 12.37
C PRO A 181 8.76 6.72 13.64
N ASP A 182 8.49 8.02 13.50
CA ASP A 182 8.03 8.86 14.61
C ASP A 182 6.54 9.15 14.46
N PHE A 183 5.69 8.55 15.30
CA PHE A 183 4.23 8.74 15.29
C PHE A 183 3.72 9.78 16.29
N SER A 184 4.58 10.63 16.85
CA SER A 184 4.22 11.59 17.92
C SER A 184 3.15 12.62 17.53
N ASP A 185 2.89 12.82 16.24
CA ASP A 185 1.88 13.77 15.75
C ASP A 185 0.46 13.22 15.65
N ILE A 186 0.26 11.91 15.88
CA ILE A 186 -1.03 11.26 15.72
C ILE A 186 -1.40 10.42 16.95
N ASN A 187 -2.71 10.21 17.11
CA ASN A 187 -3.22 9.18 18.01
C ASN A 187 -3.61 7.96 17.18
N LEU A 188 -2.95 6.82 17.40
CA LEU A 188 -3.25 5.57 16.68
C LEU A 188 -4.70 5.10 16.91
N ASN A 189 -5.32 5.50 18.04
CA ASN A 189 -6.72 5.20 18.32
C ASN A 189 -7.69 6.06 17.51
N ASP A 190 -7.25 7.00 16.67
CA ASP A 190 -8.14 7.72 15.74
C ASP A 190 -8.42 6.90 14.48
N TYR A 191 -7.58 5.92 14.17
CA TYR A 191 -7.71 5.06 13.00
C TYR A 191 -8.73 3.93 13.22
N PRO A 192 -9.35 3.38 12.16
CA PRO A 192 -10.30 2.26 12.26
C PRO A 192 -9.70 1.01 12.93
N ARG A 193 -8.45 0.66 12.63
CA ARG A 193 -7.75 -0.45 13.29
C ARG A 193 -7.16 0.00 14.63
N LYS A 194 -7.95 -0.13 15.69
CA LYS A 194 -7.55 0.22 17.06
C LYS A 194 -6.42 -0.68 17.57
N SER A 195 -5.55 -0.11 18.41
CA SER A 195 -4.43 -0.81 19.03
C SER A 195 -3.51 -1.53 18.03
N SER A 196 -3.45 -1.02 16.79
CA SER A 196 -2.63 -1.53 15.70
C SER A 196 -1.65 -0.48 15.21
N ILE A 197 -0.47 -0.92 14.78
CA ILE A 197 0.53 -0.03 14.21
C ILE A 197 1.19 -0.64 12.97
N PRO A 198 1.41 0.15 11.91
CA PRO A 198 2.14 -0.30 10.74
C PRO A 198 3.66 -0.32 11.02
N VAL A 199 4.32 -1.41 10.63
CA VAL A 199 5.77 -1.61 10.76
C VAL A 199 6.37 -2.19 9.48
N LEU A 200 7.70 -2.21 9.36
CA LEU A 200 8.41 -2.85 8.25
C LEU A 200 9.52 -3.76 8.79
N LEU A 201 9.67 -4.92 8.16
CA LEU A 201 10.89 -5.74 8.26
C LEU A 201 11.83 -5.47 7.07
N SER A 202 11.29 -5.02 5.95
CA SER A 202 11.97 -4.82 4.69
C SER A 202 11.26 -3.79 3.80
N ARG A 203 11.99 -3.32 2.78
CA ARG A 203 11.48 -2.48 1.69
C ARG A 203 11.84 -3.10 0.34
N GLY A 204 10.91 -2.99 -0.60
CA GLY A 204 11.03 -3.56 -1.94
C GLY A 204 10.68 -5.04 -2.03
N CYS A 205 10.84 -5.59 -3.23
CA CYS A 205 10.44 -6.96 -3.53
C CYS A 205 11.48 -7.68 -4.39
N ILE A 206 11.73 -8.97 -4.11
CA ILE A 206 12.63 -9.82 -4.92
C ILE A 206 11.94 -10.38 -6.18
N LYS A 207 10.61 -10.33 -6.26
CA LYS A 207 9.83 -10.88 -7.37
C LYS A 207 9.76 -9.88 -8.53
N LYS A 208 9.53 -10.39 -9.75
CA LYS A 208 9.51 -9.61 -11.00
C LYS A 208 8.16 -9.70 -11.72
N CYS A 209 7.06 -9.84 -10.98
CA CYS A 209 5.70 -10.02 -11.51
C CYS A 209 5.35 -8.91 -12.49
N ARG A 210 4.89 -9.17 -13.72
CA ARG A 210 4.77 -8.19 -14.82
C ARG A 210 3.73 -7.08 -14.61
N PHE A 211 2.77 -7.25 -13.70
CA PHE A 211 1.77 -6.23 -13.35
C PHE A 211 2.19 -5.27 -12.23
N CYS A 212 3.17 -5.63 -11.42
CA CYS A 212 3.41 -4.98 -10.13
C CYS A 212 4.06 -3.59 -10.28
N SER A 213 3.49 -2.58 -9.62
CA SER A 213 4.01 -1.21 -9.54
C SER A 213 5.04 -1.02 -8.42
N GLU A 214 5.17 -1.95 -7.48
CA GLU A 214 6.11 -1.88 -6.35
C GLU A 214 7.57 -1.68 -6.81
N ARG A 215 7.93 -2.26 -7.96
CA ARG A 215 9.28 -2.12 -8.53
C ARG A 215 9.63 -0.69 -8.97
N LEU A 216 8.61 0.16 -9.13
CA LEU A 216 8.78 1.56 -9.49
C LEU A 216 9.17 2.39 -8.25
N LEU A 217 8.82 1.91 -7.07
CA LEU A 217 9.14 2.53 -5.78
C LEU A 217 10.51 2.11 -5.27
N TYR A 218 10.85 0.82 -5.42
CA TYR A 218 12.07 0.25 -4.85
C TYR A 218 12.94 -0.40 -5.91
N ARG A 219 14.21 0.04 -6.02
CA ARG A 219 15.17 -0.56 -6.96
C ARG A 219 15.70 -1.90 -6.48
N LYS A 220 15.79 -2.07 -5.16
CA LYS A 220 16.39 -3.23 -4.50
C LYS A 220 15.51 -3.63 -3.33
N TYR A 221 15.51 -4.93 -3.05
CA TYR A 221 15.04 -5.45 -1.78
C TYR A 221 16.10 -5.19 -0.71
N LYS A 222 15.67 -4.67 0.44
CA LYS A 222 16.56 -4.39 1.57
C LYS A 222 15.81 -4.60 2.87
N THR A 223 16.50 -5.22 3.83
CA THR A 223 15.96 -5.53 5.15
C THR A 223 16.34 -4.43 6.13
N LEU A 224 15.45 -4.16 7.06
CA LEU A 224 15.73 -3.30 8.20
C LEU A 224 16.56 -4.08 9.23
N ASN A 225 17.21 -3.35 10.14
CA ASN A 225 17.90 -3.96 11.26
C ASN A 225 16.87 -4.55 12.24
N ILE A 226 17.01 -5.85 12.55
CA ILE A 226 16.06 -6.58 13.41
C ILE A 226 16.09 -6.04 14.84
N GLU A 227 17.27 -5.73 15.39
CA GLU A 227 17.39 -5.19 16.76
C GLU A 227 16.61 -3.88 16.90
N ASN A 228 16.75 -2.97 15.94
CA ASN A 228 15.98 -1.73 15.88
C ASN A 228 14.47 -1.99 15.81
N LEU A 229 14.03 -2.97 15.00
CA LEU A 229 12.62 -3.35 14.91
C LEU A 229 12.11 -3.94 16.24
N ILE A 230 12.91 -4.76 16.92
CA ILE A 230 12.56 -5.32 18.23
C ILE A 230 12.43 -4.21 19.28
N GLU A 231 13.32 -3.21 19.28
CA GLU A 231 13.20 -2.05 20.17
C GLU A 231 11.96 -1.20 19.86
N GLN A 232 11.62 -1.01 18.58
CA GLN A 232 10.35 -0.38 18.18
C GLN A 232 9.15 -1.16 18.73
N ILE A 233 9.13 -2.49 18.57
CA ILE A 233 8.05 -3.34 19.08
C ILE A 233 7.96 -3.26 20.61
N LYS A 234 9.09 -3.30 21.34
CA LYS A 234 9.11 -3.11 22.81
C LYS A 234 8.49 -1.78 23.21
N SER A 235 8.90 -0.69 22.55
CA SER A 235 8.38 0.66 22.82
C SER A 235 6.86 0.74 22.58
N HIS A 236 6.37 0.18 21.48
CA HIS A 236 4.93 0.15 21.18
C HIS A 236 4.15 -0.74 22.14
N SER A 237 4.67 -1.91 22.51
CA SER A 237 4.05 -2.80 23.50
C SER A 237 3.99 -2.19 24.89
N ALA A 238 5.01 -1.43 25.31
CA ALA A 238 4.98 -0.67 26.56
C ALA A 238 3.85 0.38 26.58
N ASN A 239 3.44 0.88 25.40
CA ASN A 239 2.32 1.80 25.21
C ASN A 239 0.98 1.10 24.93
N GLY A 240 0.89 -0.22 25.16
CA GLY A 240 -0.36 -0.99 25.02
C GLY A 240 -0.71 -1.42 23.60
N ILE A 241 0.20 -1.27 22.63
CA ILE A 241 0.00 -1.73 21.26
C ILE A 241 0.48 -3.17 21.14
N LEU A 242 -0.43 -4.08 20.82
CA LEU A 242 -0.14 -5.53 20.72
C LEU A 242 -0.33 -6.10 19.32
N ASN A 243 -0.84 -5.30 18.38
CA ASN A 243 -1.11 -5.72 17.00
C ASN A 243 -0.19 -4.98 16.02
N PHE A 244 0.66 -5.72 15.30
CA PHE A 244 1.66 -5.19 14.39
C PHE A 244 1.33 -5.58 12.95
N ILE A 245 1.21 -4.60 12.06
CA ILE A 245 0.78 -4.82 10.68
C ILE A 245 1.97 -4.54 9.76
N PHE A 246 2.55 -5.58 9.19
CA PHE A 246 3.73 -5.45 8.35
C PHE A 246 3.33 -4.98 6.94
N PHE A 247 3.82 -3.81 6.56
CA PHE A 247 3.54 -3.17 5.27
C PHE A 247 4.55 -3.55 4.19
N ASP A 248 5.43 -4.52 4.47
CA ASP A 248 6.35 -5.13 3.53
C ASP A 248 5.63 -5.60 2.26
N SER A 249 6.24 -5.38 1.09
CA SER A 249 5.70 -5.95 -0.16
C SER A 249 5.71 -7.48 -0.15
N LEU A 250 6.61 -8.08 0.63
CA LEU A 250 6.62 -9.49 1.02
C LEU A 250 7.51 -9.70 2.25
N ILE A 251 6.97 -10.29 3.31
CA ILE A 251 7.72 -10.52 4.55
C ILE A 251 8.79 -11.61 4.40
N ASN A 252 8.60 -12.54 3.46
CA ASN A 252 9.48 -13.67 3.21
C ASN A 252 10.46 -13.42 2.05
N GLY A 253 10.84 -12.16 1.80
CA GLY A 253 11.84 -11.81 0.79
C GLY A 253 13.22 -12.39 1.12
N ASN A 254 13.59 -12.39 2.40
CA ASN A 254 14.78 -13.06 2.92
C ASN A 254 14.39 -14.04 4.03
N LEU A 255 14.48 -15.34 3.73
CA LEU A 255 14.03 -16.40 4.64
C LEU A 255 14.83 -16.44 5.94
N LYS A 256 16.14 -16.17 5.88
CA LYS A 256 17.01 -16.12 7.07
C LYS A 256 16.61 -14.96 8.00
N ILE A 257 16.33 -13.80 7.42
CA ILE A 257 15.89 -12.61 8.18
C ILE A 257 14.49 -12.82 8.76
N LEU A 258 13.58 -13.47 8.02
CA LEU A 258 12.26 -13.83 8.55
C LEU A 258 12.38 -14.81 9.72
N GLU A 259 13.26 -15.80 9.61
CA GLU A 259 13.54 -16.75 10.69
C GLU A 259 14.12 -16.04 11.92
N GLU A 260 15.14 -15.20 11.75
CA GLU A 260 15.76 -14.40 12.81
C GLU A 260 14.75 -13.46 13.49
N PHE A 261 13.85 -12.84 12.71
CA PHE A 261 12.75 -12.06 13.23
C PHE A 261 11.81 -12.91 14.09
N CYS A 262 11.37 -14.08 13.60
CA CYS A 262 10.49 -14.97 14.36
C CYS A 262 11.15 -15.42 15.67
N ASP A 263 12.42 -15.83 15.62
CA ASP A 263 13.19 -16.23 16.79
C ASP A 263 13.32 -15.09 17.79
N SER A 264 13.58 -13.87 17.31
CA SER A 264 13.67 -12.66 18.15
C SER A 264 12.34 -12.33 18.82
N ILE A 265 11.21 -12.49 18.11
CA ILE A 265 9.88 -12.32 18.70
C ILE A 265 9.60 -13.34 19.78
N ILE A 266 9.86 -14.63 19.50
CA ILE A 266 9.63 -15.73 20.43
C ILE A 266 10.48 -15.52 21.69
N PHE A 267 11.74 -15.12 21.53
CA PHE A 267 12.65 -14.87 22.64
C PHE A 267 12.23 -13.67 23.50
N ASN A 268 11.91 -12.52 22.90
CA ASN A 268 11.64 -11.29 23.64
C ASN A 268 10.20 -11.21 24.19
N PHE A 269 9.23 -11.81 23.51
CA PHE A 269 7.81 -11.61 23.79
C PHE A 269 7.02 -12.91 23.94
N GLY A 270 7.60 -14.06 23.58
CA GLY A 270 6.89 -15.32 23.38
C GLY A 270 6.08 -15.30 22.08
N SER A 271 5.19 -14.32 21.93
CA SER A 271 4.46 -14.04 20.70
C SER A 271 3.94 -12.60 20.68
N ILE A 272 3.77 -12.02 19.50
CA ILE A 272 3.01 -10.77 19.28
C ILE A 272 1.92 -11.05 18.25
N LYS A 273 0.82 -10.28 18.24
CA LYS A 273 -0.13 -10.41 17.13
C LYS A 273 0.43 -9.68 15.93
N TRP A 274 0.75 -10.41 14.86
CA TRP A 274 1.17 -9.78 13.62
C TRP A 274 0.53 -10.37 12.37
N GLU A 275 0.36 -9.54 11.35
CA GLU A 275 -0.03 -9.96 10.00
C GLU A 275 0.90 -9.34 8.97
N ALA A 276 1.01 -9.98 7.81
CA ALA A 276 1.87 -9.53 6.74
C ALA A 276 1.41 -10.02 5.37
N GLN A 277 1.93 -9.38 4.32
CA GLN A 277 1.90 -9.95 2.98
C GLN A 277 3.03 -10.97 2.79
N LEU A 278 2.73 -12.09 2.14
CA LEU A 278 3.67 -13.18 1.90
C LEU A 278 3.58 -13.70 0.47
N ALA A 279 4.72 -14.01 -0.13
CA ALA A 279 4.78 -14.60 -1.47
C ALA A 279 4.87 -16.13 -1.39
N ILE A 280 4.24 -16.82 -2.35
CA ILE A 280 4.41 -18.27 -2.51
C ILE A 280 5.88 -18.57 -2.87
N ARG A 281 6.47 -19.51 -2.12
CA ARG A 281 7.87 -19.92 -2.22
C ARG A 281 7.99 -21.43 -1.98
N THR A 282 8.67 -22.13 -2.89
CA THR A 282 8.92 -23.56 -2.80
C THR A 282 10.16 -23.90 -1.98
N ASP A 283 11.01 -22.90 -1.70
CA ASP A 283 12.27 -23.02 -0.96
C ASP A 283 12.14 -22.67 0.53
N MET A 284 10.92 -22.48 1.04
CA MET A 284 10.69 -22.20 2.46
C MET A 284 10.81 -23.50 3.29
N PRO A 285 11.73 -23.57 4.27
CA PRO A 285 11.91 -24.77 5.09
C PRO A 285 10.72 -24.97 6.02
N GLU A 286 10.40 -26.24 6.32
CA GLU A 286 9.22 -26.62 7.10
C GLU A 286 9.19 -25.96 8.50
N GLU A 287 10.33 -25.95 9.20
CA GLU A 287 10.44 -25.34 10.53
C GLU A 287 10.14 -23.84 10.54
N LEU A 288 10.31 -23.13 9.41
CA LEU A 288 10.00 -21.70 9.36
C LEU A 288 8.48 -21.45 9.44
N PHE A 289 7.64 -22.32 8.89
CA PHE A 289 6.19 -22.21 9.06
C PHE A 289 5.78 -22.30 10.55
N LYS A 290 6.41 -23.23 11.28
CA LYS A 290 6.21 -23.39 12.72
C LYS A 290 6.66 -22.15 13.50
N LYS A 291 7.82 -21.58 13.18
CA LYS A 291 8.30 -20.33 13.82
C LYS A 291 7.40 -19.14 13.53
N ILE A 292 6.89 -19.00 12.31
CA ILE A 292 5.91 -17.95 11.94
C ILE A 292 4.66 -18.09 12.82
N LYS A 293 4.12 -19.30 13.01
CA LYS A 293 2.97 -19.52 13.88
C LYS A 293 3.29 -19.21 15.36
N GLN A 294 4.42 -19.71 15.86
CA GLN A 294 4.85 -19.53 17.25
C GLN A 294 5.09 -18.06 17.62
N SER A 295 5.65 -17.27 16.71
CA SER A 295 5.85 -15.82 16.90
C SER A 295 4.53 -15.03 16.98
N GLY A 296 3.39 -15.66 16.70
CA GLY A 296 2.06 -15.06 16.82
C GLY A 296 1.48 -14.47 15.53
N CYS A 297 1.97 -14.92 14.37
CA CYS A 297 1.36 -14.58 13.09
C CYS A 297 -0.09 -15.06 13.07
N TYR A 298 -1.04 -14.13 12.96
CA TYR A 298 -2.47 -14.47 12.96
C TYR A 298 -3.09 -14.41 11.58
N HIS A 299 -2.45 -13.77 10.60
CA HIS A 299 -2.96 -13.67 9.24
C HIS A 299 -1.87 -13.38 8.20
N LEU A 300 -1.97 -14.05 7.05
CA LEU A 300 -1.11 -13.83 5.89
C LEU A 300 -1.93 -13.48 4.65
N PHE A 301 -1.64 -12.34 4.03
CA PHE A 301 -2.18 -11.98 2.73
C PHE A 301 -1.29 -12.53 1.61
N ILE A 302 -1.83 -13.36 0.72
CA ILE A 302 -1.04 -14.05 -0.31
C ILE A 302 -1.55 -13.72 -1.71
N GLY A 303 -0.69 -13.12 -2.53
CA GLY A 303 -0.98 -12.90 -3.94
C GLY A 303 -0.86 -14.18 -4.76
N LEU A 304 -1.95 -14.95 -4.90
CA LEU A 304 -2.06 -16.10 -5.81
C LEU A 304 -2.17 -15.62 -7.27
N GLU A 305 -2.98 -14.57 -7.48
CA GLU A 305 -3.34 -13.91 -8.74
C GLU A 305 -4.12 -14.75 -9.75
N SER A 306 -3.75 -16.00 -9.96
CA SER A 306 -4.43 -16.90 -10.90
C SER A 306 -4.21 -18.37 -10.50
N GLY A 307 -5.17 -19.24 -10.87
CA GLY A 307 -5.03 -20.68 -10.76
C GLY A 307 -4.63 -21.37 -12.07
N SER A 308 -4.39 -20.61 -13.15
CA SER A 308 -3.94 -21.12 -14.45
C SER A 308 -2.43 -20.96 -14.59
N ASP A 309 -1.73 -22.05 -14.91
CA ASP A 309 -0.28 -22.03 -15.12
C ASP A 309 0.13 -21.12 -16.29
N ASP A 310 -0.69 -21.02 -17.35
CA ASP A 310 -0.42 -20.12 -18.48
C ASP A 310 -0.47 -18.66 -18.01
N THR A 311 -1.54 -18.26 -17.31
CA THR A 311 -1.69 -16.91 -16.77
C THR A 311 -0.59 -16.58 -15.75
N LEU A 312 -0.28 -17.49 -14.81
CA LEU A 312 0.80 -17.33 -13.84
C LEU A 312 2.17 -17.12 -14.50
N LYS A 313 2.45 -17.85 -15.59
CA LYS A 313 3.65 -17.69 -16.40
C LYS A 313 3.66 -16.32 -17.10
N ARG A 314 2.56 -15.90 -17.71
CA ARG A 314 2.44 -14.56 -18.32
C ARG A 314 2.61 -13.43 -17.31
N MET A 315 2.12 -13.61 -16.10
CA MET A 315 2.30 -12.69 -14.98
C MET A 315 3.72 -12.73 -14.39
N ASN A 316 4.54 -13.73 -14.73
CA ASN A 316 5.87 -13.97 -14.16
C ASN A 316 5.84 -14.15 -12.63
N LYS A 317 4.95 -15.02 -12.14
CA LYS A 317 4.83 -15.32 -10.69
C LYS A 317 5.92 -16.27 -10.18
N GLY A 318 6.47 -17.10 -11.06
CA GLY A 318 7.59 -17.99 -10.76
C GLY A 318 7.20 -19.20 -9.90
N TYR A 319 5.95 -19.65 -10.00
CA TYR A 319 5.42 -20.90 -9.46
C TYR A 319 4.25 -21.37 -10.34
N SER A 320 3.91 -22.64 -10.23
CA SER A 320 2.73 -23.30 -10.79
C SER A 320 1.57 -23.36 -9.77
N SER A 321 0.37 -23.60 -10.26
CA SER A 321 -0.83 -23.84 -9.45
C SER A 321 -0.65 -25.01 -8.46
N ASN A 322 0.04 -26.08 -8.86
CA ASN A 322 0.36 -27.21 -7.97
C ASN A 322 1.34 -26.83 -6.85
N GLU A 323 2.37 -26.03 -7.16
CA GLU A 323 3.28 -25.50 -6.13
C GLU A 323 2.56 -24.56 -5.16
N ALA A 324 1.62 -23.75 -5.67
CA ALA A 324 0.76 -22.91 -4.84
C ALA A 324 -0.12 -23.76 -3.90
N LEU A 325 -0.75 -24.82 -4.41
CA LEU A 325 -1.55 -25.73 -3.60
C LEU A 325 -0.71 -26.40 -2.51
N SER A 326 0.47 -26.92 -2.87
CA SER A 326 1.41 -27.53 -1.92
C SER A 326 1.82 -26.54 -0.82
N PHE A 327 2.03 -25.27 -1.17
CA PHE A 327 2.34 -24.21 -0.22
C PHE A 327 1.17 -23.94 0.74
N PHE A 328 -0.06 -23.92 0.23
CA PHE A 328 -1.27 -23.73 1.05
C PHE A 328 -1.52 -24.90 2.00
N GLU A 329 -1.23 -26.13 1.58
CA GLU A 329 -1.30 -27.31 2.44
C GLU A 329 -0.34 -27.21 3.63
N LYS A 330 0.90 -26.73 3.40
CA LYS A 330 1.87 -26.48 4.48
C LYS A 330 1.40 -25.42 5.48
N LEU A 331 0.83 -24.32 4.99
CA LEU A 331 0.23 -23.29 5.85
C LEU A 331 -0.87 -23.88 6.72
N LYS A 332 -1.78 -24.66 6.12
CA LYS A 332 -2.89 -25.29 6.83
C LYS A 332 -2.41 -26.31 7.86
N MET A 333 -1.40 -27.12 7.52
CA MET A 333 -0.80 -28.10 8.43
C MET A 333 -0.20 -27.44 9.68
N HIS A 334 0.30 -26.20 9.55
CA HIS A 334 0.86 -25.41 10.66
C HIS A 334 -0.13 -24.44 11.30
N ASP A 335 -1.44 -24.55 11.01
CA ASP A 335 -2.49 -23.68 11.53
C ASP A 335 -2.24 -22.17 11.25
N LEU A 336 -1.63 -21.86 10.12
CA LEU A 336 -1.43 -20.48 9.67
C LEU A 336 -2.68 -20.02 8.91
N SER A 337 -3.32 -18.96 9.41
CA SER A 337 -4.41 -18.32 8.70
C SER A 337 -3.87 -17.49 7.54
N PHE A 338 -4.49 -17.63 6.38
CA PHE A 338 -4.16 -16.82 5.22
C PHE A 338 -5.40 -16.46 4.42
N GLY A 339 -5.25 -15.59 3.45
CA GLY A 339 -6.22 -15.42 2.38
C GLY A 339 -5.52 -15.06 1.08
N VAL A 340 -6.21 -15.34 -0.03
CA VAL A 340 -5.62 -15.18 -1.36
C VAL A 340 -6.20 -13.99 -2.11
N SER A 341 -5.35 -13.30 -2.87
CA SER A 341 -5.74 -12.31 -3.87
C SER A 341 -5.71 -12.90 -5.27
N LEU A 342 -6.63 -12.46 -6.12
CA LEU A 342 -6.79 -12.86 -7.51
C LEU A 342 -6.86 -11.63 -8.41
N ILE A 343 -6.34 -11.77 -9.63
CA ILE A 343 -6.43 -10.78 -10.70
C ILE A 343 -7.14 -11.42 -11.89
N THR A 344 -8.25 -10.82 -12.35
CA THR A 344 -8.97 -11.25 -13.55
C THR A 344 -8.66 -10.33 -14.73
N GLY A 345 -8.66 -10.86 -15.95
CA GLY A 345 -8.46 -10.07 -17.16
C GLY A 345 -7.02 -9.57 -17.36
N PHE A 346 -6.03 -10.32 -16.85
CA PHE A 346 -4.64 -10.04 -17.17
C PHE A 346 -4.39 -10.15 -18.69
N PRO A 347 -3.55 -9.30 -19.31
CA PRO A 347 -3.34 -9.34 -20.76
C PRO A 347 -2.96 -10.73 -21.28
N GLY A 348 -3.77 -11.23 -22.21
CA GLY A 348 -3.65 -12.58 -22.78
C GLY A 348 -4.43 -13.67 -22.06
N GLU A 349 -5.15 -13.37 -20.97
CA GLU A 349 -6.07 -14.31 -20.33
C GLU A 349 -7.26 -14.62 -21.25
N THR A 350 -7.44 -15.90 -21.56
CA THR A 350 -8.56 -16.44 -22.35
C THR A 350 -9.69 -16.93 -21.44
N GLU A 351 -10.87 -17.20 -22.01
CA GLU A 351 -11.97 -17.85 -21.28
C GLU A 351 -11.56 -19.20 -20.68
N HIS A 352 -10.70 -19.95 -21.38
CA HIS A 352 -10.15 -21.21 -20.88
C HIS A 352 -9.32 -21.01 -19.61
N THR A 353 -8.33 -20.12 -19.66
CA THR A 353 -7.42 -19.85 -18.52
C THR A 353 -8.13 -19.14 -17.35
N PHE A 354 -9.16 -18.36 -17.66
CA PHE A 354 -10.06 -17.78 -16.67
C PHE A 354 -10.84 -18.90 -15.94
N LYS A 355 -11.41 -19.85 -16.70
CA LYS A 355 -12.11 -21.01 -16.13
C LYS A 355 -11.18 -21.90 -15.30
N GLU A 356 -9.96 -22.17 -15.76
CA GLU A 356 -8.94 -22.89 -14.97
C GLU A 356 -8.70 -22.21 -13.62
N SER A 357 -8.58 -20.88 -13.61
CA SER A 357 -8.38 -20.11 -12.38
C SER A 357 -9.57 -20.25 -11.42
N LEU A 358 -10.79 -20.20 -11.95
CA LEU A 358 -12.00 -20.37 -11.16
C LEU A 358 -12.13 -21.81 -10.60
N ASP A 359 -11.93 -22.81 -11.47
CA ASP A 359 -11.99 -24.23 -11.11
C ASP A 359 -10.95 -24.57 -10.04
N PHE A 360 -9.72 -24.01 -10.15
CA PHE A 360 -8.69 -24.17 -9.13
C PHE A 360 -9.17 -23.72 -7.75
N ILE A 361 -9.81 -22.56 -7.66
CA ILE A 361 -10.32 -22.05 -6.38
C ILE A 361 -11.47 -22.93 -5.84
N ILE A 362 -12.42 -23.29 -6.70
CA ILE A 362 -13.60 -24.08 -6.30
C ILE A 362 -13.20 -25.47 -5.84
N ASN A 363 -12.33 -26.15 -6.59
CA ASN A 363 -11.88 -27.51 -6.29
C ASN A 363 -11.01 -27.56 -5.03
N ASN A 364 -10.24 -26.51 -4.77
CA ASN A 364 -9.31 -26.43 -3.62
C ASN A 364 -9.85 -25.61 -2.44
N LYS A 365 -11.17 -25.34 -2.37
CA LYS A 365 -11.80 -24.59 -1.27
C LYS A 365 -11.60 -25.19 0.13
N HIS A 366 -11.23 -26.46 0.20
CA HIS A 366 -10.93 -27.16 1.45
C HIS A 366 -9.53 -26.81 1.98
N VAL A 367 -8.61 -26.34 1.13
CA VAL A 367 -7.27 -25.86 1.50
C VAL A 367 -7.24 -24.34 1.59
N ILE A 368 -7.92 -23.64 0.67
CA ILE A 368 -7.95 -22.17 0.60
C ILE A 368 -9.02 -21.64 1.57
N PRO A 369 -8.65 -21.05 2.71
CA PRO A 369 -9.60 -20.74 3.78
C PRO A 369 -10.44 -19.49 3.49
N LYS A 370 -9.96 -18.58 2.62
CA LYS A 370 -10.55 -17.27 2.39
C LYS A 370 -10.06 -16.65 1.08
N ILE A 371 -10.98 -16.09 0.29
CA ILE A 371 -10.64 -15.16 -0.80
C ILE A 371 -10.64 -13.74 -0.24
N GLU A 372 -9.47 -13.10 -0.25
CA GLU A 372 -9.35 -11.76 0.27
C GLU A 372 -9.68 -10.70 -0.74
N GLN A 373 -9.21 -10.82 -1.97
CA GLN A 373 -9.42 -9.83 -3.01
C GLN A 373 -9.62 -10.51 -4.36
N ILE A 374 -10.50 -9.94 -5.18
CA ILE A 374 -10.60 -10.24 -6.61
C ILE A 374 -10.63 -8.90 -7.33
N ASN A 375 -9.54 -8.56 -7.99
CA ASN A 375 -9.43 -7.29 -8.71
C ASN A 375 -9.36 -7.58 -10.23
N PRO A 376 -10.05 -6.81 -11.08
CA PRO A 376 -9.72 -6.76 -12.49
C PRO A 376 -8.32 -6.17 -12.63
N PHE A 377 -7.60 -6.62 -13.65
CA PHE A 377 -6.31 -6.05 -13.98
C PHE A 377 -6.47 -4.58 -14.34
N VAL A 378 -5.62 -3.75 -13.72
CA VAL A 378 -5.51 -2.31 -13.99
C VAL A 378 -4.06 -2.00 -14.36
N TYR A 379 -3.88 -1.29 -15.46
CA TYR A 379 -2.58 -0.79 -15.85
C TYR A 379 -2.05 0.27 -14.89
N TYR A 380 -0.79 0.13 -14.51
CA TYR A 380 -0.01 1.14 -13.83
C TYR A 380 1.10 1.63 -14.75
N ASN A 381 1.25 2.96 -14.85
CA ASN A 381 2.30 3.52 -15.70
C ASN A 381 3.69 3.06 -15.25
N GLY A 382 4.54 2.70 -16.20
CA GLY A 382 5.93 2.28 -15.96
C GLY A 382 6.12 0.79 -15.71
N ILE A 383 5.05 -0.01 -15.62
CA ILE A 383 5.18 -1.46 -15.54
C ILE A 383 5.60 -2.06 -16.90
N PRO A 384 6.17 -3.28 -16.96
CA PRO A 384 6.64 -3.93 -18.19
C PRO A 384 5.56 -4.38 -19.19
N LEU A 385 4.36 -3.84 -19.11
CA LEU A 385 3.25 -4.09 -20.04
C LEU A 385 2.97 -2.80 -20.81
N SER A 386 2.40 -2.91 -22.02
CA SER A 386 1.93 -1.72 -22.73
C SER A 386 0.54 -1.29 -22.23
N GLU A 387 0.28 0.01 -22.30
CA GLU A 387 -1.04 0.59 -21.96
C GLU A 387 -2.12 0.07 -22.93
N GLU A 388 -1.76 -0.13 -24.22
CA GLU A 388 -2.65 -0.68 -25.26
C GLU A 388 -3.09 -2.12 -25.00
N GLU A 389 -2.21 -2.96 -24.45
CA GLU A 389 -2.54 -4.32 -24.03
C GLU A 389 -3.55 -4.35 -22.87
N SER A 390 -3.72 -3.24 -22.14
CA SER A 390 -4.64 -3.14 -21.01
C SER A 390 -5.98 -2.48 -21.32
N LEU A 391 -6.01 -1.47 -22.20
CA LEU A 391 -7.19 -0.63 -22.41
C LEU A 391 -8.27 -1.30 -23.26
N LYS A 392 -7.91 -2.30 -24.06
CA LYS A 392 -8.86 -2.95 -25.00
C LYS A 392 -9.96 -3.77 -24.29
N SER A 393 -9.84 -4.05 -22.99
CA SER A 393 -10.71 -5.00 -22.29
C SER A 393 -11.15 -4.57 -20.87
N ALA A 394 -11.07 -3.29 -20.49
CA ALA A 394 -11.37 -2.86 -19.12
C ALA A 394 -12.78 -3.29 -18.64
N ASP A 395 -13.80 -3.11 -19.48
CA ASP A 395 -15.18 -3.53 -19.18
C ASP A 395 -15.30 -5.07 -19.09
N GLU A 396 -14.55 -5.79 -19.92
CA GLU A 396 -14.53 -7.25 -19.92
C GLU A 396 -13.84 -7.81 -18.67
N ASN A 397 -12.70 -7.23 -18.27
CA ASN A 397 -11.97 -7.59 -17.05
C ASN A 397 -12.86 -7.44 -15.82
N TYR A 398 -13.68 -6.39 -15.81
CA TYR A 398 -14.63 -6.10 -14.75
C TYR A 398 -15.81 -7.07 -14.74
N LYS A 399 -16.39 -7.39 -15.90
CA LYS A 399 -17.41 -8.45 -16.04
C LYS A 399 -16.89 -9.80 -15.56
N ARG A 400 -15.64 -10.14 -15.90
CA ARG A 400 -14.96 -11.35 -15.39
C ARG A 400 -14.81 -11.34 -13.88
N ALA A 401 -14.40 -10.21 -13.28
CA ALA A 401 -14.32 -10.09 -11.83
C ALA A 401 -15.69 -10.34 -11.16
N ILE A 402 -16.75 -9.69 -11.65
CA ILE A 402 -18.13 -9.88 -11.17
C ILE A 402 -18.53 -11.35 -11.26
N TYR A 403 -18.35 -11.97 -12.43
CA TYR A 403 -18.68 -13.37 -12.62
C TYR A 403 -17.91 -14.28 -11.66
N PHE A 404 -16.60 -14.07 -11.50
CA PHE A 404 -15.78 -14.82 -10.54
C PHE A 404 -16.36 -14.69 -9.12
N ILE A 405 -16.69 -13.47 -8.67
CA ILE A 405 -17.29 -13.20 -7.37
C ILE A 405 -18.61 -13.96 -7.18
N GLU A 406 -19.49 -13.95 -8.18
CA GLU A 406 -20.76 -14.69 -8.12
C GLU A 406 -20.55 -16.19 -7.94
N GLN A 407 -19.58 -16.77 -8.64
CA GLN A 407 -19.28 -18.20 -8.54
C GLN A 407 -18.67 -18.55 -7.16
N ILE A 408 -17.80 -17.70 -6.62
CA ILE A 408 -17.25 -17.85 -5.25
C ILE A 408 -18.38 -17.80 -4.20
N LYS A 409 -19.35 -16.89 -4.37
CA LYS A 409 -20.53 -16.82 -3.50
C LYS A 409 -21.40 -18.09 -3.62
N LYS A 410 -21.69 -18.55 -4.85
CA LYS A 410 -22.45 -19.79 -5.10
C LYS A 410 -21.77 -21.02 -4.50
N ALA A 411 -20.44 -21.07 -4.53
CA ALA A 411 -19.65 -22.17 -3.97
C ALA A 411 -19.54 -22.14 -2.43
N GLY A 412 -20.05 -21.09 -1.76
CA GLY A 412 -20.02 -20.93 -0.32
C GLY A 412 -18.62 -20.65 0.26
N ILE A 413 -17.70 -20.13 -0.56
CA ILE A 413 -16.31 -19.90 -0.15
C ILE A 413 -16.24 -18.61 0.68
N LYS A 414 -15.57 -18.67 1.83
CA LYS A 414 -15.37 -17.49 2.69
C LYS A 414 -14.62 -16.40 1.94
N HIS A 415 -15.05 -15.16 2.11
CA HIS A 415 -14.44 -14.03 1.43
C HIS A 415 -14.57 -12.73 2.23
N THR A 416 -13.70 -11.74 1.95
CA THR A 416 -13.91 -10.40 2.51
C THR A 416 -15.07 -9.69 1.79
N LYS A 417 -15.93 -9.02 2.55
CA LYS A 417 -17.00 -8.21 1.96
C LYS A 417 -16.46 -6.91 1.35
N ALA A 418 -15.38 -6.38 1.92
CA ALA A 418 -14.76 -5.14 1.46
C ALA A 418 -14.24 -5.28 0.03
N TYR A 419 -13.37 -6.24 -0.28
CA TYR A 419 -12.63 -6.19 -1.56
C TYR A 419 -13.26 -6.96 -2.73
N LEU A 420 -14.42 -7.59 -2.55
CA LEU A 420 -15.16 -8.17 -3.68
C LEU A 420 -16.15 -7.18 -4.32
N LEU A 421 -16.57 -6.13 -3.61
CA LEU A 421 -17.60 -5.21 -4.10
C LEU A 421 -17.11 -3.76 -4.24
N ASN A 422 -15.89 -3.47 -3.78
CA ASN A 422 -15.34 -2.11 -3.78
C ASN A 422 -15.12 -1.51 -5.18
N LEU A 423 -14.95 -2.33 -6.21
CA LEU A 423 -14.92 -1.85 -7.60
C LEU A 423 -16.33 -1.73 -8.19
N ILE A 424 -17.32 -2.35 -7.52
CA ILE A 424 -18.73 -2.41 -7.87
C ILE A 424 -19.53 -1.35 -7.12
N GLY A 425 -18.93 -0.16 -7.00
CA GLY A 425 -19.68 1.05 -6.72
C GLY A 425 -20.70 1.30 -7.83
N ASN A 426 -21.94 0.88 -7.61
CA ASN A 426 -23.16 1.37 -8.26
C ASN A 426 -23.08 1.63 -9.78
N GLN A 427 -22.69 0.65 -10.59
CA GLN A 427 -23.02 0.67 -12.03
C GLN A 427 -24.52 0.44 -12.31
N ASN A 428 -25.36 0.21 -11.29
CA ASN A 428 -26.82 0.31 -11.40
C ASN A 428 -27.34 1.75 -11.69
N LYS A 429 -26.46 2.68 -12.09
CA LYS A 429 -26.81 4.01 -12.61
C LYS A 429 -26.30 4.27 -14.03
N LEU A 430 -25.81 3.26 -14.74
CA LEU A 430 -25.39 3.34 -16.14
C LEU A 430 -26.06 2.27 -17.04
N ILE A 431 -27.33 1.96 -16.74
CA ILE A 431 -28.31 1.45 -17.72
C ILE A 431 -29.57 2.29 -17.57
#